data_AF-A0A1C1A1I9-F1
#
_entry.id   AF-A0A1C1A1I9-F1
#
_cell.length_a   1.000
_cell.length_b   1.000
_cell.length_c   1.000
_cell.angle_alpha   90.00
_cell.angle_beta   90.00
_cell.angle_gamma   90.00
#
_symmetry.space_group_name_H-M   'P 1'
#
loop_
_entity.id
_entity.type
_entity.pdbx_description
1 polymer ?
#
loop_
_entity_poly.entity_id
_entity_poly.type
_entity_poly.pdbx_seq_one_letter_code
_entity_poly.pdbx_strand_id
1 'polypeptide(L)'
;MEKYNWRTEWIRPFESTWSILEKLCYSNVIIRRGPLLKHLGNDKVKTMKGPVKAQRHNNLLTMFGFDEVSLSNSLGVNIIKQNKETINQLLNNVTRISTDLNDWFNEDLIWCEQCIEDGYHSVLHQFKLLKHCPFHMKKLIYTCSNCNSIPYQFSDTALAAAFTCKCRFQFADLKKRWFNWGNKFEIQCEITLKWLSTNFNSLNQSILFLPEYAAAQMNPIKKIVELLEDTDSHISYGGNGQSSINHQKVPLTISKFSIDNKECFHDYFIDLDFNLASKSANMPLYKYMYKQSVNVFKSIEHHLLYGELTKHKTCIQRFRELRKVEKGDYPEICPYAYSYVFCKHSFMGDKFFSVMILLLILQKHFVGLNCYRVSLTPTWKI
;
A
#
# COMPACT_ATOMS: atom_id res chain seq x y z
N MET A 1 -0.35 -2.38 39.31
CA MET A 1 -1.03 -2.18 38.02
C MET A 1 -2.22 -1.28 38.27
N GLU A 2 -2.24 -0.08 37.67
CA GLU A 2 -3.47 0.72 37.67
C GLU A 2 -4.53 -0.08 36.91
N LYS A 3 -5.64 -0.38 37.57
CA LYS A 3 -6.72 -1.16 36.97
C LYS A 3 -7.66 -0.20 36.27
N TYR A 4 -7.66 -0.19 34.94
CA TYR A 4 -8.65 0.54 34.17
C TYR A 4 -10.05 0.00 34.44
N ASN A 5 -11.05 0.88 34.45
CA ASN A 5 -12.45 0.49 34.39
C ASN A 5 -12.76 -0.01 32.97
N TRP A 6 -12.62 -1.32 32.80
CA TRP A 6 -12.73 -2.00 31.52
C TRP A 6 -13.43 -3.34 31.68
N ARG A 7 -14.17 -3.72 30.63
CA ARG A 7 -14.87 -4.98 30.55
C ARG A 7 -14.64 -5.61 29.18
N THR A 8 -14.20 -6.85 29.14
CA THR A 8 -13.85 -7.54 27.88
C THR A 8 -15.06 -7.72 26.98
N GLU A 9 -16.26 -7.86 27.55
CA GLU A 9 -17.52 -7.96 26.81
C GLU A 9 -17.89 -6.69 26.04
N TRP A 10 -17.23 -5.56 26.30
CA TRP A 10 -17.45 -4.33 25.52
C TRP A 10 -16.84 -4.36 24.13
N ILE A 11 -16.02 -5.36 23.81
CA ILE A 11 -15.41 -5.54 22.49
C ILE A 11 -16.33 -6.42 21.64
N ARG A 12 -16.76 -5.89 20.51
CA ARG A 12 -17.65 -6.58 19.57
C ARG A 12 -16.88 -7.14 18.36
N PRO A 13 -17.48 -8.09 17.61
CA PRO A 13 -16.92 -8.53 16.33
C PRO A 13 -16.66 -7.36 15.37
N PHE A 14 -15.54 -7.44 14.66
CA PHE A 14 -15.07 -6.40 13.74
C PHE A 14 -14.91 -5.00 14.35
N GLU A 15 -14.92 -4.88 15.67
CA GLU A 15 -14.73 -3.59 16.32
C GLU A 15 -13.31 -3.09 16.06
N SER A 16 -13.23 -1.83 15.70
CA SER A 16 -11.96 -1.17 15.43
C SER A 16 -11.17 -0.88 16.70
N THR A 17 -9.86 -0.89 16.57
CA THR A 17 -8.92 -0.43 17.60
C THR A 17 -9.21 1.00 18.04
N TRP A 18 -9.65 1.88 17.13
CA TRP A 18 -10.12 3.23 17.46
C TRP A 18 -11.27 3.20 18.46
N SER A 19 -12.35 2.49 18.15
CA SER A 19 -13.53 2.37 19.01
C SER A 19 -13.18 1.84 20.39
N ILE A 20 -12.39 0.78 20.45
CA ILE A 20 -11.96 0.14 21.71
C ILE A 20 -11.19 1.12 22.59
N LEU A 21 -10.21 1.84 22.02
CA LEU A 21 -9.40 2.79 22.77
C LEU A 21 -10.19 4.04 23.16
N GLU A 22 -11.15 4.47 22.36
CA GLU A 22 -12.04 5.59 22.70
C GLU A 22 -13.02 5.20 23.81
N LYS A 23 -13.55 3.97 23.82
CA LYS A 23 -14.32 3.43 24.97
C LYS A 23 -13.49 3.40 26.23
N LEU A 24 -12.24 2.94 26.15
CA LEU A 24 -11.30 2.94 27.29
C LEU A 24 -11.09 4.36 27.81
N CYS A 25 -10.89 5.33 26.90
CA CYS A 25 -10.74 6.72 27.28
C CYS A 25 -12.02 7.26 27.95
N TYR A 26 -13.20 6.93 27.41
CA TYR A 26 -14.48 7.36 27.96
C TYR A 26 -14.71 6.79 29.37
N SER A 27 -14.54 5.48 29.57
CA SER A 27 -14.84 4.82 30.85
C SER A 27 -13.86 5.19 31.98
N ASN A 28 -12.70 5.75 31.62
CA ASN A 28 -11.66 6.18 32.56
C ASN A 28 -11.45 7.71 32.57
N VAL A 29 -12.32 8.48 31.90
CA VAL A 29 -12.25 9.95 31.83
C VAL A 29 -10.88 10.46 31.34
N ILE A 30 -10.27 9.73 30.41
CA ILE A 30 -8.97 10.07 29.84
C ILE A 30 -9.19 11.08 28.72
N ILE A 31 -8.81 12.33 28.99
CA ILE A 31 -8.93 13.42 28.00
C ILE A 31 -7.74 13.44 27.03
N ARG A 32 -6.54 13.12 27.53
CA ARG A 32 -5.29 13.18 26.75
C ARG A 32 -4.80 11.79 26.39
N ARG A 33 -4.68 11.50 25.09
CA ARG A 33 -4.26 10.20 24.55
C ARG A 33 -2.75 9.99 24.64
N GLY A 34 -1.96 11.07 24.60
CA GLY A 34 -0.49 10.99 24.65
C GLY A 34 0.06 10.19 25.84
N PRO A 35 -0.33 10.50 27.10
CA PRO A 35 0.10 9.73 28.28
C PRO A 35 -0.34 8.27 28.24
N LEU A 36 -1.58 7.99 27.81
CA LEU A 36 -2.10 6.63 27.68
C LEU A 36 -1.31 5.84 26.62
N LEU A 37 -1.00 6.46 25.48
CA LEU A 37 -0.15 5.86 24.44
C LEU A 37 1.26 5.56 24.97
N LYS A 38 1.84 6.41 25.82
CA LYS A 38 3.14 6.12 26.45
C LYS A 38 3.06 4.96 27.42
N HIS A 39 1.96 4.84 28.15
CA HIS A 39 1.74 3.75 29.08
C HIS A 39 1.57 2.40 28.36
N LEU A 40 0.72 2.37 27.32
CA LEU A 40 0.42 1.17 26.52
C LEU A 40 1.39 0.92 25.36
N GLY A 41 2.37 1.81 25.18
CA GLY A 41 3.28 1.81 24.04
C GLY A 41 4.49 0.90 24.24
N ASN A 42 5.15 0.55 23.13
CA ASN A 42 6.43 -0.16 23.17
C ASN A 42 7.59 0.76 23.59
N ASP A 43 8.78 0.19 23.76
CA ASP A 43 9.96 0.91 24.25
C ASP A 43 10.33 2.14 23.42
N LYS A 44 10.10 2.07 22.10
CA LYS A 44 10.32 3.21 21.20
C LYS A 44 9.38 4.36 21.56
N VAL A 45 8.10 4.08 21.78
CA VAL A 45 7.11 5.09 22.16
C VAL A 45 7.37 5.66 23.56
N LYS A 46 7.73 4.80 24.52
CA LYS A 46 8.04 5.19 25.91
C LYS A 46 9.21 6.16 26.00
N THR A 47 10.23 5.99 25.15
CA THR A 47 11.44 6.83 25.13
C THR A 47 11.29 8.15 24.37
N MET A 48 10.19 8.37 23.64
CA MET A 48 9.99 9.61 22.87
C MET A 48 9.80 10.82 23.79
N LYS A 49 10.60 11.87 23.56
CA LYS A 49 10.42 13.19 24.20
C LYS A 49 9.31 13.97 23.49
N GLY A 50 8.43 14.59 24.27
CA GLY A 50 7.31 15.38 23.74
C GLY A 50 6.09 14.56 23.29
N PRO A 51 5.10 15.19 22.62
CA PRO A 51 3.98 14.49 22.02
C PRO A 51 4.47 13.56 20.92
N VAL A 52 3.90 12.35 20.84
CA VAL A 52 4.21 11.37 19.80
C VAL A 52 3.67 11.91 18.47
N LYS A 53 4.49 12.70 17.77
CA LYS A 53 4.14 13.34 16.49
C LYS A 53 4.32 12.41 15.28
N ALA A 54 5.00 11.28 15.46
CA ALA A 54 5.28 10.36 14.37
C ALA A 54 4.01 9.55 14.03
N GLN A 55 3.39 9.91 12.89
CA GLN A 55 2.18 9.27 12.33
C GLN A 55 2.22 7.73 12.27
N ARG A 56 3.42 7.13 12.26
CA ARG A 56 3.59 5.68 12.24
C ARG A 56 3.30 5.02 13.60
N HIS A 57 3.59 5.68 14.71
CA HIS A 57 3.46 5.09 16.05
C HIS A 57 2.05 5.23 16.63
N ASN A 58 1.24 6.13 16.09
CA ASN A 58 -0.15 6.31 16.49
C ASN A 58 -1.15 5.77 15.45
N ASN A 59 -0.68 5.10 14.39
CA ASN A 59 -1.54 4.49 13.37
C ASN A 59 -2.31 3.31 13.97
N LEU A 60 -3.64 3.39 13.92
CA LEU A 60 -4.55 2.43 14.52
C LEU A 60 -4.83 1.20 13.64
N LEU A 61 -4.50 1.24 12.34
CA LEU A 61 -4.56 0.07 11.46
C LEU A 61 -3.40 -0.90 11.75
N THR A 62 -2.17 -0.38 11.89
CA THR A 62 -0.99 -1.21 12.13
C THR A 62 -0.71 -1.46 13.60
N MET A 63 -1.19 -0.58 14.48
CA MET A 63 -0.91 -0.61 15.93
C MET A 63 0.59 -0.63 16.26
N PHE A 64 1.46 -0.14 15.36
CA PHE A 64 2.91 -0.30 15.45
C PHE A 64 3.56 0.33 16.69
N GLY A 65 2.95 1.36 17.29
CA GLY A 65 3.46 1.98 18.52
C GLY A 65 3.03 1.30 19.82
N PHE A 66 2.11 0.34 19.77
CA PHE A 66 1.58 -0.31 20.97
C PHE A 66 2.42 -1.51 21.38
N ASP A 67 2.45 -1.79 22.68
CA ASP A 67 3.05 -2.99 23.26
C ASP A 67 1.96 -4.06 23.45
N GLU A 68 2.13 -5.20 22.80
CA GLU A 68 1.12 -6.28 22.77
C GLU A 68 0.83 -6.83 24.18
N VAL A 69 1.85 -7.01 25.00
CA VAL A 69 1.73 -7.58 26.35
C VAL A 69 1.05 -6.58 27.29
N SER A 70 1.51 -5.33 27.31
CA SER A 70 0.93 -4.26 28.14
C SER A 70 -0.54 -4.03 27.80
N LEU A 71 -0.87 -4.01 26.51
CA LEU A 71 -2.24 -3.81 26.03
C LEU A 71 -3.13 -5.01 26.37
N SER A 72 -2.64 -6.23 26.18
CA SER A 72 -3.39 -7.46 26.52
C SER A 72 -3.65 -7.56 28.01
N ASN A 73 -2.66 -7.22 28.85
CA ASN A 73 -2.83 -7.19 30.30
C ASN A 73 -3.84 -6.12 30.75
N SER A 74 -3.90 -4.99 30.04
CA SER A 74 -4.80 -3.89 30.37
C SER A 74 -6.24 -4.14 29.93
N LEU A 75 -6.43 -4.77 28.77
CA LEU A 75 -7.74 -4.97 28.16
C LEU A 75 -8.31 -6.38 28.35
N GLY A 76 -7.51 -7.32 28.84
CA GLY A 76 -7.87 -8.74 28.97
C GLY A 76 -7.94 -9.49 27.64
N VAL A 77 -7.62 -8.85 26.51
CA VAL A 77 -7.60 -9.45 25.18
C VAL A 77 -6.49 -8.87 24.31
N ASN A 78 -6.02 -9.67 23.36
CA ASN A 78 -4.99 -9.25 22.41
C ASN A 78 -5.61 -8.55 21.18
N ILE A 79 -5.89 -7.25 21.32
CA ILE A 79 -6.54 -6.48 20.24
C ILE A 79 -5.62 -6.28 19.01
N ILE A 80 -4.30 -6.37 19.17
CA ILE A 80 -3.35 -6.26 18.04
C ILE A 80 -3.52 -7.48 17.13
N LYS A 81 -3.53 -8.68 17.71
CA LYS A 81 -3.76 -9.93 17.00
C LYS A 81 -5.13 -9.95 16.32
N GLN A 82 -6.20 -9.61 17.05
CA GLN A 82 -7.56 -9.57 16.51
C GLN A 82 -7.70 -8.58 15.34
N ASN A 83 -7.10 -7.38 15.46
CA ASN A 83 -7.11 -6.39 14.39
C ASN A 83 -6.34 -6.88 13.16
N LYS A 84 -5.18 -7.53 13.35
CA LYS A 84 -4.41 -8.13 12.25
C LYS A 84 -5.20 -9.24 11.54
N GLU A 85 -5.88 -10.10 12.29
CA GLU A 85 -6.75 -11.16 11.76
C GLU A 85 -7.90 -10.57 10.95
N THR A 86 -8.56 -9.53 11.48
CA THR A 86 -9.65 -8.83 10.80
C THR A 86 -9.19 -8.17 9.49
N ILE A 87 -8.03 -7.49 9.51
CA ILE A 87 -7.45 -6.87 8.31
C ILE A 87 -7.07 -7.93 7.28
N ASN A 88 -6.50 -9.06 7.70
CA ASN A 88 -6.17 -10.15 6.79
C ASN A 88 -7.45 -10.74 6.18
N GLN A 89 -8.49 -10.98 6.99
CA GLN A 89 -9.78 -11.44 6.49
C GLN A 89 -10.36 -10.52 5.42
N LEU A 90 -10.27 -9.20 5.62
CA LEU A 90 -10.73 -8.22 4.63
C LEU A 90 -9.93 -8.24 3.33
N LEU A 91 -8.65 -8.59 3.41
CA LEU A 91 -7.74 -8.61 2.27
C LEU A 91 -7.57 -9.99 1.63
N ASN A 92 -8.21 -11.03 2.16
CA ASN A 92 -8.09 -12.40 1.65
C ASN A 92 -8.58 -12.57 0.20
N ASN A 93 -9.37 -11.63 -0.32
CA ASN A 93 -9.92 -11.68 -1.67
C ASN A 93 -9.27 -10.69 -2.65
N VAL A 94 -8.23 -9.97 -2.21
CA VAL A 94 -7.47 -9.07 -3.07
C VAL A 94 -5.99 -9.44 -3.00
N THR A 95 -5.32 -9.49 -4.14
CA THR A 95 -3.88 -9.67 -4.14
C THR A 95 -3.19 -8.42 -3.60
N ARG A 96 -2.40 -8.59 -2.54
CA ARG A 96 -1.55 -7.52 -2.00
C ARG A 96 -0.39 -7.25 -2.96
N ILE A 97 -0.56 -6.28 -3.85
CA ILE A 97 0.53 -5.78 -4.69
C ILE A 97 1.53 -4.95 -3.87
N SER A 98 1.06 -4.39 -2.77
CA SER A 98 1.78 -3.50 -1.86
C SER A 98 1.58 -3.99 -0.43
N THR A 99 2.60 -3.77 0.40
CA THR A 99 2.53 -4.01 1.85
C THR A 99 1.86 -2.86 2.59
N ASP A 100 1.61 -1.73 1.93
CA ASP A 100 0.97 -0.58 2.55
C ASP A 100 -0.54 -0.82 2.71
N LEU A 101 -1.02 -0.76 3.95
CA LEU A 101 -2.45 -0.89 4.23
C LEU A 101 -3.24 0.32 3.75
N ASN A 102 -2.62 1.49 3.62
CA ASN A 102 -3.29 2.71 3.19
C ASN A 102 -3.76 2.63 1.72
N ASP A 103 -3.29 1.65 0.96
CA ASP A 103 -3.81 1.35 -0.37
C ASP A 103 -5.28 0.88 -0.29
N TRP A 104 -5.62 0.09 0.73
CA TRP A 104 -6.94 -0.55 0.89
C TRP A 104 -7.80 0.04 2.00
N PHE A 105 -7.21 0.79 2.92
CA PHE A 105 -7.88 1.41 4.06
C PHE A 105 -7.75 2.93 4.01
N ASN A 106 -8.75 3.63 4.55
CA ASN A 106 -8.71 5.08 4.65
C ASN A 106 -7.76 5.52 5.78
N GLU A 107 -7.00 6.59 5.54
CA GLU A 107 -6.14 7.19 6.56
C GLU A 107 -6.92 8.07 7.54
N ASP A 108 -8.08 8.55 7.11
CA ASP A 108 -9.03 9.32 7.91
C ASP A 108 -10.14 8.43 8.45
N LEU A 109 -10.62 8.74 9.65
CA LEU A 109 -11.73 8.11 10.32
C LEU A 109 -13.00 8.25 9.49
N ILE A 110 -13.46 7.13 8.92
CA ILE A 110 -14.75 6.98 8.26
C ILE A 110 -15.73 6.28 9.20
N TRP A 111 -16.95 6.78 9.39
CA TRP A 111 -17.90 6.17 10.34
C TRP A 111 -19.33 6.09 9.83
N CYS A 112 -20.15 5.31 10.55
CA CYS A 112 -21.60 5.30 10.42
C CYS A 112 -22.20 5.99 11.64
N GLU A 113 -23.11 6.95 11.42
CA GLU A 113 -23.79 7.70 12.48
C GLU A 113 -24.50 6.76 13.49
N GLN A 114 -25.26 5.78 13.01
CA GLN A 114 -25.96 4.84 13.89
C GLN A 114 -25.02 3.94 14.69
N CYS A 115 -23.91 3.48 14.10
CA CYS A 115 -22.93 2.68 14.83
C CYS A 115 -22.28 3.49 15.94
N ILE A 116 -21.83 4.72 15.61
CA ILE A 116 -21.03 5.52 16.53
C ILE A 116 -21.87 6.01 17.71
N GLU A 117 -23.17 6.27 17.52
CA GLU A 117 -24.11 6.61 18.60
C GLU A 117 -24.13 5.54 19.72
N ASP A 118 -23.94 4.27 19.37
CA ASP A 118 -23.86 3.16 20.33
C ASP A 118 -22.43 2.93 20.85
N GLY A 119 -21.54 3.90 20.61
CA GLY A 119 -20.12 3.85 20.94
C GLY A 119 -19.36 2.82 20.13
N TYR A 120 -19.85 2.41 18.95
CA TYR A 120 -19.22 1.39 18.12
C TYR A 120 -18.69 1.96 16.81
N HIS A 121 -17.47 1.58 16.46
CA HIS A 121 -16.93 1.80 15.13
C HIS A 121 -16.20 0.55 14.66
N SER A 122 -16.50 0.10 13.44
CA SER A 122 -15.97 -1.13 12.86
C SER A 122 -14.74 -0.88 11.97
N VAL A 123 -13.81 -1.84 11.92
CA VAL A 123 -12.71 -1.84 10.93
C VAL A 123 -13.27 -1.84 9.51
N LEU A 124 -14.46 -2.42 9.29
CA LEU A 124 -15.14 -2.43 7.99
C LEU A 124 -15.40 -1.03 7.44
N HIS A 125 -15.65 -0.04 8.30
CA HIS A 125 -15.86 1.34 7.86
C HIS A 125 -14.60 1.95 7.25
N GLN A 126 -13.41 1.49 7.67
CA GLN A 126 -12.13 1.97 7.14
C GLN A 126 -11.78 1.35 5.79
N PHE A 127 -12.42 0.25 5.39
CA PHE A 127 -12.08 -0.46 4.17
C PHE A 127 -12.60 0.30 2.94
N LYS A 128 -11.71 0.73 2.03
CA LYS A 128 -12.03 1.62 0.89
C LYS A 128 -13.06 1.05 -0.09
N LEU A 129 -13.21 -0.28 -0.12
CA LEU A 129 -14.17 -0.98 -0.97
C LEU A 129 -15.60 -0.92 -0.42
N LEU A 130 -15.79 -0.54 0.84
CA LEU A 130 -17.09 -0.32 1.46
C LEU A 130 -17.43 1.18 1.46
N LYS A 131 -18.52 1.55 0.79
CA LYS A 131 -19.06 2.93 0.77
C LYS A 131 -20.28 3.11 1.68
N HIS A 132 -20.89 1.99 2.05
CA HIS A 132 -22.03 1.92 2.95
C HIS A 132 -21.66 1.08 4.17
N CYS A 133 -22.22 1.43 5.30
CA CYS A 133 -22.11 0.68 6.54
C CYS A 133 -22.72 -0.70 6.34
N PRO A 134 -21.98 -1.80 6.58
CA PRO A 134 -22.49 -3.15 6.36
C PRO A 134 -23.50 -3.59 7.44
N PHE A 135 -23.63 -2.83 8.53
CA PHE A 135 -24.55 -3.09 9.65
C PHE A 135 -25.90 -2.38 9.50
N HIS A 136 -25.91 -1.22 8.83
CA HIS A 136 -27.11 -0.36 8.75
C HIS A 136 -27.49 0.02 7.31
N MET A 137 -26.69 -0.40 6.33
CA MET A 137 -26.87 -0.08 4.90
C MET A 137 -26.90 1.41 4.56
N LYS A 138 -26.46 2.28 5.48
CA LYS A 138 -26.36 3.74 5.31
C LYS A 138 -25.02 4.14 4.75
N LYS A 139 -24.99 5.24 3.98
CA LYS A 139 -23.73 5.82 3.47
C LYS A 139 -22.79 6.18 4.63
N LEU A 140 -21.51 5.88 4.45
CA LEU A 140 -20.49 6.24 5.43
C LEU A 140 -20.15 7.75 5.37
N ILE A 141 -19.77 8.29 6.52
CA ILE A 141 -19.41 9.70 6.72
C ILE A 141 -17.89 9.81 6.74
N TYR A 142 -17.36 10.80 6.01
CA TYR A 142 -15.92 10.99 5.79
C TYR A 142 -15.35 12.24 6.49
N THR A 143 -16.22 13.15 6.89
CA THR A 143 -15.83 14.43 7.48
C THR A 143 -16.74 14.79 8.63
N CYS A 144 -16.21 15.54 9.60
CA CYS A 144 -17.03 16.11 10.65
C CYS A 144 -17.91 17.23 10.07
N SER A 145 -19.16 17.32 10.49
CA SER A 145 -20.12 18.36 10.08
C SER A 145 -19.65 19.80 10.35
N ASN A 146 -18.80 19.99 11.37
CA ASN A 146 -18.34 21.31 11.81
C ASN A 146 -16.88 21.63 11.43
N CYS A 147 -16.14 20.69 10.84
CA CYS A 147 -14.75 20.93 10.45
C CYS A 147 -14.31 20.04 9.29
N ASN A 148 -13.15 19.38 9.41
CA ASN A 148 -12.50 18.60 8.35
C ASN A 148 -12.54 17.09 8.66
N SER A 149 -11.83 16.31 7.84
CA SER A 149 -11.53 14.92 8.13
C SER A 149 -10.70 14.77 9.41
N ILE A 150 -10.83 13.59 10.01
CA ILE A 150 -10.20 13.27 11.30
C ILE A 150 -9.24 12.13 11.02
N PRO A 151 -7.93 12.26 11.27
CA PRO A 151 -7.00 11.17 11.05
C PRO A 151 -7.37 9.93 11.88
N TYR A 152 -7.30 8.74 11.29
CA TYR A 152 -7.50 7.45 11.95
C TYR A 152 -6.26 7.08 12.79
N GLN A 153 -6.01 7.90 13.81
CA GLN A 153 -4.81 7.85 14.65
C GLN A 153 -5.17 8.07 16.11
N PHE A 154 -4.38 7.46 17.00
CA PHE A 154 -4.53 7.68 18.43
C PHE A 154 -3.76 8.94 18.87
N SER A 155 -4.38 10.11 18.70
CA SER A 155 -3.75 11.39 19.04
C SER A 155 -4.74 12.47 19.46
N ASP A 156 -4.24 13.48 20.18
CA ASP A 156 -5.01 14.66 20.60
C ASP A 156 -5.13 15.72 19.48
N THR A 157 -4.66 15.41 18.27
CA THR A 157 -4.59 16.38 17.16
C THR A 157 -5.97 16.80 16.67
N ALA A 158 -6.89 15.82 16.56
CA ALA A 158 -8.21 15.98 15.93
C ALA A 158 -9.39 15.66 16.86
N LEU A 159 -9.14 15.16 18.07
CA LEU A 159 -10.17 14.79 19.03
C LEU A 159 -9.97 15.58 20.34
N ALA A 160 -11.04 16.18 20.86
CA ALA A 160 -11.02 16.91 22.13
C ALA A 160 -11.23 16.00 23.34
N ALA A 161 -12.00 14.93 23.18
CA ALA A 161 -12.31 13.92 24.19
C ALA A 161 -12.71 12.62 23.49
N ALA A 162 -13.08 11.59 24.27
CA ALA A 162 -13.61 10.36 23.70
C ALA A 162 -14.85 10.63 22.85
N PHE A 163 -14.89 10.10 21.62
CA PHE A 163 -16.00 10.29 20.67
C PHE A 163 -16.39 11.76 20.44
N THR A 164 -15.44 12.69 20.59
CA THR A 164 -15.69 14.13 20.43
C THR A 164 -14.62 14.75 19.57
N CYS A 165 -15.03 15.32 18.44
CA CYS A 165 -14.14 16.07 17.56
C CYS A 165 -13.50 17.25 18.29
N LYS A 166 -12.32 17.70 17.83
CA LYS A 166 -11.67 18.91 18.35
C LYS A 166 -12.53 20.17 18.22
N CYS A 167 -13.40 20.24 17.21
CA CYS A 167 -14.38 21.31 17.06
C CYS A 167 -15.57 21.21 18.03
N ARG A 168 -15.53 20.28 19.00
CA ARG A 168 -16.57 19.98 19.99
C ARG A 168 -17.81 19.26 19.46
N PHE A 169 -17.87 18.94 18.16
CA PHE A 169 -18.91 18.05 17.66
C PHE A 169 -18.81 16.67 18.34
N GLN A 170 -19.89 16.26 19.00
CA GLN A 170 -19.98 14.97 19.65
C GLN A 170 -20.51 13.95 18.65
N PHE A 171 -19.77 12.87 18.42
CA PHE A 171 -20.26 11.79 17.54
C PHE A 171 -21.35 10.96 18.22
N ALA A 172 -21.35 10.93 19.55
CA ALA A 172 -22.28 10.12 20.32
C ALA A 172 -22.51 10.73 21.71
N ASP A 173 -23.77 10.72 22.17
CA ASP A 173 -24.11 10.93 23.58
C ASP A 173 -24.20 9.59 24.30
N LEU A 174 -23.06 9.18 24.88
CA LEU A 174 -22.91 7.86 25.49
C LEU A 174 -23.46 7.78 26.91
N LYS A 175 -23.93 8.89 27.50
CA LYS A 175 -24.46 8.92 28.88
C LYS A 175 -25.56 7.89 29.11
N LYS A 176 -26.38 7.66 28.09
CA LYS A 176 -27.53 6.75 28.12
C LYS A 176 -27.32 5.44 27.36
N ARG A 177 -26.12 5.18 26.82
CA ARG A 177 -25.92 4.06 25.88
C ARG A 177 -24.68 3.21 26.16
N TRP A 178 -23.80 3.60 27.08
CA TRP A 178 -22.60 2.81 27.40
C TRP A 178 -22.91 1.39 27.91
N PHE A 179 -24.06 1.18 28.56
CA PHE A 179 -24.48 -0.17 28.99
C PHE A 179 -24.82 -1.10 27.82
N ASN A 180 -25.08 -0.55 26.62
CA ASN A 180 -25.33 -1.34 25.42
C ASN A 180 -24.04 -1.84 24.76
N TRP A 181 -22.85 -1.49 25.25
CA TRP A 181 -21.58 -1.87 24.61
C TRP A 181 -21.39 -3.39 24.45
N GLY A 182 -22.05 -4.22 25.27
CA GLY A 182 -22.07 -5.67 25.11
C GLY A 182 -23.03 -6.22 24.05
N ASN A 183 -23.91 -5.39 23.48
CA ASN A 183 -24.88 -5.84 22.48
C ASN A 183 -24.19 -6.24 21.17
N LYS A 184 -24.66 -7.31 20.55
CA LYS A 184 -24.12 -7.80 19.28
C LYS A 184 -24.51 -6.87 18.13
N PHE A 185 -23.58 -6.73 17.19
CA PHE A 185 -23.79 -6.07 15.90
C PHE A 185 -23.66 -7.11 14.80
N GLU A 186 -24.71 -7.29 14.03
CA GLU A 186 -24.76 -8.26 12.94
C GLU A 186 -24.63 -7.54 11.60
N ILE A 187 -23.84 -8.13 10.70
CA ILE A 187 -23.69 -7.61 9.34
C ILE A 187 -24.99 -7.93 8.59
N GLN A 188 -25.65 -6.89 8.11
CA GLN A 188 -26.88 -6.99 7.30
C GLN A 188 -26.57 -7.10 5.80
N CYS A 189 -25.40 -6.66 5.36
CA CYS A 189 -25.00 -6.70 3.96
C CYS A 189 -24.56 -8.12 3.54
N GLU A 190 -25.42 -8.83 2.80
CA GLU A 190 -25.13 -10.17 2.26
C GLU A 190 -23.82 -10.23 1.45
N ILE A 191 -23.57 -9.22 0.61
CA ILE A 191 -22.35 -9.14 -0.20
C ILE A 191 -21.10 -9.01 0.70
N THR A 192 -21.21 -8.28 1.82
CA THR A 192 -20.10 -8.17 2.78
C THR A 192 -19.89 -9.47 3.54
N LEU A 193 -20.97 -10.15 3.95
CA LEU A 193 -20.88 -11.48 4.55
C LEU A 193 -20.19 -12.45 3.61
N LYS A 194 -20.61 -12.49 2.35
CA LYS A 194 -20.02 -13.32 1.30
C LYS A 194 -18.53 -13.02 1.12
N TRP A 195 -18.16 -11.74 1.04
CA TRP A 195 -16.76 -11.31 1.01
C TRP A 195 -15.97 -11.86 2.21
N LEU A 196 -16.50 -11.75 3.42
CA LEU A 196 -15.81 -12.18 4.63
C LEU A 196 -15.75 -13.71 4.79
N SER A 197 -16.69 -14.45 4.20
CA SER A 197 -16.73 -15.92 4.24
C SER A 197 -15.88 -16.58 3.16
N THR A 198 -15.65 -15.89 2.03
CA THR A 198 -14.92 -16.47 0.90
C THR A 198 -13.43 -16.16 0.97
N ASN A 199 -12.60 -17.12 0.56
CA ASN A 199 -11.17 -16.96 0.37
C ASN A 199 -10.83 -17.30 -1.09
N PHE A 200 -10.96 -16.33 -2.00
CA PHE A 200 -10.72 -16.59 -3.41
C PHE A 200 -9.23 -16.85 -3.72
N ASN A 201 -8.31 -16.38 -2.87
CA ASN A 201 -6.88 -16.67 -3.04
C ASN A 201 -6.53 -18.16 -2.91
N SER A 202 -7.34 -18.98 -2.23
CA SER A 202 -7.10 -20.43 -2.15
C SER A 202 -7.45 -21.18 -3.43
N LEU A 203 -8.11 -20.54 -4.41
CA LEU A 203 -8.57 -21.16 -5.66
C LEU A 203 -7.52 -21.10 -6.79
N ASN A 204 -6.24 -20.82 -6.49
CA ASN A 204 -5.15 -20.66 -7.45
C ASN A 204 -5.37 -19.57 -8.52
N GLN A 205 -6.37 -18.70 -8.34
CA GLN A 205 -6.62 -17.55 -9.19
C GLN A 205 -6.26 -16.28 -8.42
N SER A 206 -5.12 -15.69 -8.76
CA SER A 206 -4.73 -14.38 -8.23
C SER A 206 -5.22 -13.31 -9.20
N ILE A 207 -6.33 -12.65 -8.88
CA ILE A 207 -6.76 -11.46 -9.63
C ILE A 207 -6.06 -10.24 -9.05
N LEU A 208 -5.28 -9.58 -9.89
CA LEU A 208 -4.59 -8.36 -9.53
C LEU A 208 -5.56 -7.17 -9.59
N PHE A 209 -5.81 -6.55 -8.43
CA PHE A 209 -6.63 -5.36 -8.34
C PHE A 209 -5.78 -4.15 -7.96
N LEU A 210 -5.82 -3.09 -8.78
CA LEU A 210 -5.26 -1.80 -8.39
C LEU A 210 -6.21 -1.13 -7.38
N PRO A 211 -5.76 -0.87 -6.15
CA PRO A 211 -6.62 -0.39 -5.06
C PRO A 211 -7.41 0.88 -5.42
N GLU A 212 -6.74 1.85 -6.06
CA GLU A 212 -7.33 3.12 -6.49
C GLU A 212 -8.52 2.93 -7.45
N TYR A 213 -8.41 1.97 -8.37
CA TYR A 213 -9.43 1.69 -9.39
C TYR A 213 -10.57 0.85 -8.85
N ALA A 214 -10.24 -0.14 -8.02
CA ALA A 214 -11.24 -0.94 -7.31
C ALA A 214 -12.10 -0.03 -6.44
N ALA A 215 -11.49 0.84 -5.63
CA ALA A 215 -12.19 1.74 -4.72
C ALA A 215 -13.04 2.83 -5.41
N ALA A 216 -12.77 3.13 -6.68
CA ALA A 216 -13.52 4.10 -7.47
C ALA A 216 -14.84 3.55 -8.05
N GLN A 217 -15.03 2.23 -8.06
CA GLN A 217 -16.23 1.60 -8.62
C GLN A 217 -17.48 1.88 -7.78
N MET A 218 -18.65 1.87 -8.43
CA MET A 218 -19.93 1.80 -7.74
C MET A 218 -20.11 0.38 -7.20
N ASN A 219 -20.15 0.24 -5.87
CA ASN A 219 -20.15 -1.05 -5.15
C ASN A 219 -18.95 -1.97 -5.46
N PRO A 220 -17.72 -1.57 -5.07
CA PRO A 220 -16.49 -2.31 -5.41
C PRO A 220 -16.51 -3.79 -5.04
N ILE A 221 -16.95 -4.14 -3.82
CA ILE A 221 -16.98 -5.53 -3.37
C ILE A 221 -17.90 -6.38 -4.25
N LYS A 222 -19.11 -5.89 -4.56
CA LYS A 222 -20.07 -6.63 -5.39
C LYS A 222 -19.44 -7.02 -6.72
N LYS A 223 -18.84 -6.03 -7.38
CA LYS A 223 -18.23 -6.22 -8.70
C LYS A 223 -17.03 -7.16 -8.67
N ILE A 224 -16.22 -7.13 -7.61
CA ILE A 224 -15.11 -8.06 -7.43
C ILE A 224 -15.62 -9.48 -7.18
N VAL A 225 -16.64 -9.64 -6.31
CA VAL A 225 -17.23 -10.96 -6.05
C VAL A 225 -17.83 -11.54 -7.33
N GLU A 226 -18.60 -10.77 -8.10
CA GLU A 226 -19.15 -11.20 -9.39
C GLU A 226 -18.05 -11.66 -10.36
N LEU A 227 -16.95 -10.91 -10.45
CA LEU A 227 -15.79 -11.28 -11.29
C LEU A 227 -15.08 -12.56 -10.83
N LEU A 228 -15.08 -12.83 -9.53
CA LEU A 228 -14.44 -14.01 -8.94
C LEU A 228 -15.33 -15.25 -9.03
N GLU A 229 -16.64 -15.08 -9.20
CA GLU A 229 -17.58 -16.18 -9.42
C GLU A 229 -17.73 -16.56 -10.89
N ASP A 230 -17.51 -15.60 -11.80
CA ASP A 230 -17.48 -15.83 -13.25
C ASP A 230 -16.12 -16.40 -13.70
N THR A 231 -15.78 -17.60 -13.21
CA THR A 231 -14.53 -18.29 -13.56
C THR A 231 -14.62 -19.02 -14.90
N ASP A 232 -15.84 -19.33 -15.36
CA ASP A 232 -16.09 -20.06 -16.61
C ASP A 232 -16.12 -19.14 -17.84
N SER A 233 -16.19 -17.81 -17.67
CA SER A 233 -15.89 -16.89 -18.76
C SER A 233 -14.40 -16.98 -19.10
N HIS A 234 -14.03 -17.90 -19.99
CA HIS A 234 -12.82 -17.76 -20.78
C HIS A 234 -12.87 -16.39 -21.44
N ILE A 235 -12.12 -15.43 -20.90
CA ILE A 235 -11.88 -14.16 -21.58
C ILE A 235 -11.03 -14.52 -22.79
N SER A 236 -11.69 -14.94 -23.87
CA SER A 236 -11.14 -14.76 -25.20
C SER A 236 -10.83 -13.27 -25.29
N TYR A 237 -9.60 -12.94 -25.65
CA TYR A 237 -9.17 -11.59 -25.96
C TYR A 237 -9.86 -11.12 -27.27
N GLY A 238 -11.19 -11.09 -27.27
CA GLY A 238 -12.00 -10.47 -28.30
C GLY A 238 -12.01 -8.98 -28.03
N GLY A 239 -11.07 -8.26 -28.63
CA GLY A 239 -11.02 -6.80 -28.57
C GLY A 239 -12.36 -6.21 -28.99
N ASN A 240 -13.00 -5.48 -28.07
CA ASN A 240 -13.99 -4.40 -28.27
C ASN A 240 -14.90 -4.18 -27.04
N GLY A 241 -14.77 -4.96 -25.96
CA GLY A 241 -15.51 -4.71 -24.72
C GLY A 241 -14.90 -3.59 -23.88
N GLN A 242 -15.59 -2.45 -23.75
CA GLN A 242 -15.32 -1.41 -22.75
C GLN A 242 -15.62 -1.94 -21.34
N SER A 243 -14.75 -2.78 -20.78
CA SER A 243 -14.86 -3.13 -19.36
C SER A 243 -14.30 -1.98 -18.50
N SER A 244 -15.08 -1.52 -17.52
CA SER A 244 -14.75 -0.35 -16.66
C SER A 244 -13.84 -0.68 -15.47
N ILE A 245 -13.37 -1.92 -15.36
CA ILE A 245 -12.33 -2.32 -14.41
C ILE A 245 -11.10 -2.73 -15.21
N ASN A 246 -9.98 -2.06 -14.96
CA ASN A 246 -8.68 -2.53 -15.43
C ASN A 246 -8.27 -3.73 -14.57
N HIS A 247 -8.69 -4.91 -14.98
CA HIS A 247 -8.30 -6.17 -14.37
C HIS A 247 -7.55 -6.99 -15.43
N GLN A 248 -6.46 -7.61 -15.01
CA GLN A 248 -5.76 -8.59 -15.81
C GLN A 248 -5.80 -9.90 -15.03
N LYS A 249 -6.52 -10.91 -15.54
CA LYS A 249 -6.36 -12.28 -15.08
C LYS A 249 -4.97 -12.72 -15.56
N VAL A 250 -4.00 -12.76 -14.66
CA VAL A 250 -2.67 -13.33 -14.94
C VAL A 250 -2.70 -14.76 -14.39
N PRO A 251 -2.63 -15.80 -15.24
CA PRO A 251 -2.43 -17.15 -14.76
C PRO A 251 -1.08 -17.19 -14.05
N LEU A 252 -1.10 -17.21 -12.72
CA LEU A 252 0.09 -17.42 -11.91
C LEU A 252 0.36 -18.92 -11.84
N THR A 253 1.00 -19.46 -12.88
CA THR A 253 1.66 -20.75 -12.78
C THR A 253 2.91 -20.58 -11.93
N ILE A 254 2.74 -20.47 -10.61
CA ILE A 254 3.86 -20.60 -9.68
C ILE A 254 4.16 -22.09 -9.62
N SER A 255 5.01 -22.57 -10.53
CA SER A 255 5.67 -23.86 -10.31
C SER A 255 6.37 -23.77 -8.95
N LYS A 256 6.15 -24.78 -8.09
CA LYS A 256 6.87 -24.90 -6.82
C LYS A 256 8.37 -24.91 -7.12
N PHE A 257 9.04 -23.78 -6.95
CA PHE A 257 10.48 -23.71 -7.08
C PHE A 257 11.11 -24.31 -5.82
N SER A 258 11.55 -25.57 -5.92
CA SER A 258 12.55 -26.13 -5.02
C SER A 258 13.86 -25.41 -5.29
N ILE A 259 14.31 -24.62 -4.32
CA ILE A 259 15.62 -23.97 -4.35
C ILE A 259 16.64 -25.05 -4.03
N ASP A 260 17.01 -25.84 -5.04
CA ASP A 260 18.19 -26.68 -4.98
C ASP A 260 18.91 -26.66 -6.33
N ASN A 261 19.87 -25.74 -6.39
CA ASN A 261 21.05 -25.71 -7.24
C ASN A 261 20.93 -25.56 -8.78
N LYS A 262 21.73 -24.58 -9.23
CA LYS A 262 22.31 -24.31 -10.56
C LYS A 262 21.50 -23.44 -11.53
N GLU A 263 22.12 -22.29 -11.80
CA GLU A 263 22.04 -21.41 -12.96
C GLU A 263 20.69 -21.30 -13.66
N CYS A 264 19.97 -20.19 -13.41
CA CYS A 264 18.92 -19.73 -14.29
C CYS A 264 19.18 -18.28 -14.69
N PHE A 265 19.71 -18.10 -15.90
CA PHE A 265 19.23 -17.01 -16.75
C PHE A 265 17.80 -17.39 -17.16
N HIS A 266 16.81 -16.61 -16.72
CA HIS A 266 15.45 -16.74 -17.22
C HIS A 266 15.18 -15.63 -18.23
N ASP A 267 15.08 -16.02 -19.49
CA ASP A 267 14.39 -15.27 -20.53
C ASP A 267 12.90 -15.22 -20.18
N TYR A 268 12.51 -14.21 -19.42
CA TYR A 268 11.12 -13.75 -19.44
C TYR A 268 10.93 -12.98 -20.74
N PHE A 269 10.44 -13.66 -21.77
CA PHE A 269 9.71 -12.97 -22.83
C PHE A 269 8.41 -12.45 -22.20
N ILE A 270 8.44 -11.22 -21.71
CA ILE A 270 7.24 -10.39 -21.70
C ILE A 270 6.85 -10.31 -23.17
N ASP A 271 5.69 -10.87 -23.51
CA ASP A 271 5.13 -10.83 -24.85
C ASP A 271 5.20 -9.38 -25.36
N LEU A 272 6.11 -9.12 -26.31
CA LEU A 272 6.36 -7.78 -26.86
C LEU A 272 5.19 -7.32 -27.75
N ASP A 273 4.25 -8.22 -28.04
CA ASP A 273 2.95 -7.93 -28.63
C ASP A 273 1.95 -7.33 -27.62
N PHE A 274 2.45 -6.64 -26.58
CA PHE A 274 1.69 -5.69 -25.79
C PHE A 274 1.32 -4.49 -26.67
N ASN A 275 0.30 -4.68 -27.51
CA ASN A 275 -0.21 -3.67 -28.43
C ASN A 275 -0.64 -2.41 -27.65
N LEU A 276 0.27 -1.43 -27.62
CA LEU A 276 0.12 -0.06 -27.10
C LEU A 276 -1.05 0.73 -27.76
N ALA A 277 -1.77 0.10 -28.68
CA ALA A 277 -2.94 0.64 -29.35
C ALA A 277 -4.19 0.71 -28.44
N SER A 278 -4.30 -0.10 -27.38
CA SER A 278 -5.42 -0.01 -26.42
C SER A 278 -5.18 1.08 -25.35
N LYS A 279 -5.01 2.33 -25.81
CA LYS A 279 -4.51 3.48 -25.03
C LYS A 279 -5.29 3.87 -23.76
N SER A 280 -6.46 3.33 -23.44
CA SER A 280 -7.26 3.81 -22.30
C SER A 280 -7.41 2.84 -21.13
N ALA A 281 -7.44 1.53 -21.34
CA ALA A 281 -7.73 0.58 -20.26
C ALA A 281 -6.47 0.29 -19.43
N ASN A 282 -5.36 -0.16 -20.01
CA ASN A 282 -4.24 -0.67 -19.22
C ASN A 282 -3.25 0.38 -18.67
N MET A 283 -3.50 1.67 -18.92
CA MET A 283 -2.63 2.77 -18.49
C MET A 283 -2.29 2.76 -16.98
N PRO A 284 -3.19 2.37 -16.07
CA PRO A 284 -2.88 2.44 -14.65
C PRO A 284 -2.03 1.29 -14.11
N LEU A 285 -2.22 0.07 -14.63
CA LEU A 285 -1.37 -1.06 -14.27
C LEU A 285 0.02 -0.82 -14.81
N TYR A 286 0.13 -0.36 -16.06
CA TYR A 286 1.39 0.04 -16.64
C TYR A 286 2.06 1.15 -15.82
N LYS A 287 1.33 2.21 -15.45
CA LYS A 287 1.86 3.29 -14.61
C LYS A 287 2.33 2.79 -13.25
N TYR A 288 1.60 1.85 -12.64
CA TYR A 288 2.01 1.20 -11.40
C TYR A 288 3.29 0.38 -11.59
N MET A 289 3.31 -0.54 -12.56
CA MET A 289 4.48 -1.37 -12.86
C MET A 289 5.70 -0.52 -13.19
N TYR A 290 5.54 0.51 -14.02
CA TYR A 290 6.59 1.48 -14.32
C TYR A 290 7.11 2.17 -13.05
N LYS A 291 6.20 2.66 -12.18
CA LYS A 291 6.59 3.28 -10.90
C LYS A 291 7.36 2.29 -10.00
N GLN A 292 6.94 1.02 -9.95
CA GLN A 292 7.65 -0.01 -9.20
C GLN A 292 9.03 -0.32 -9.80
N SER A 293 9.13 -0.47 -11.12
CA SER A 293 10.41 -0.65 -11.81
C SER A 293 11.38 0.51 -11.55
N VAL A 294 10.88 1.75 -11.56
CA VAL A 294 11.68 2.94 -11.22
C VAL A 294 12.17 2.88 -9.76
N ASN A 295 11.33 2.45 -8.82
CA ASN A 295 11.72 2.32 -7.42
C ASN A 295 12.78 1.22 -7.21
N VAL A 296 12.63 0.07 -7.87
CA VAL A 296 13.62 -1.01 -7.86
C VAL A 296 14.94 -0.49 -8.43
N PHE A 297 14.91 0.20 -9.57
CA PHE A 297 16.10 0.78 -10.17
C PHE A 297 16.78 1.79 -9.25
N LYS A 298 16.03 2.68 -8.58
CA LYS A 298 16.59 3.62 -7.58
C LYS A 298 17.26 2.91 -6.41
N SER A 299 16.70 1.79 -5.96
CA SER A 299 17.29 0.96 -4.90
C SER A 299 18.61 0.35 -5.34
N ILE A 300 18.64 -0.24 -6.53
CA ILE A 300 19.86 -0.80 -7.16
C ILE A 300 20.91 0.31 -7.35
N GLU A 301 20.51 1.46 -7.89
CA GLU A 301 21.36 2.62 -8.08
C GLU A 301 22.00 3.08 -6.76
N HIS A 302 21.21 3.18 -5.69
CA HIS A 302 21.71 3.53 -4.37
C HIS A 302 22.76 2.51 -3.90
N HIS A 303 22.46 1.22 -4.00
CA HIS A 303 23.41 0.16 -3.64
C HIS A 303 24.72 0.26 -4.45
N LEU A 304 24.64 0.45 -5.76
CA LEU A 304 25.81 0.60 -6.63
C LEU A 304 26.63 1.84 -6.27
N LEU A 305 26.00 3.02 -6.14
CA LEU A 305 26.71 4.28 -5.89
C LEU A 305 27.36 4.34 -4.51
N TYR A 306 26.77 3.70 -3.50
CA TYR A 306 27.30 3.69 -2.12
C TYR A 306 28.07 2.41 -1.76
N GLY A 307 28.14 1.45 -2.68
CA GLY A 307 28.97 0.25 -2.59
C GLY A 307 30.06 0.26 -3.67
N GLU A 308 29.89 -0.60 -4.67
CA GLU A 308 30.86 -0.90 -5.74
C GLU A 308 31.39 0.34 -6.48
N LEU A 309 30.54 1.34 -6.74
CA LEU A 309 30.89 2.54 -7.51
C LEU A 309 31.30 3.73 -6.64
N THR A 310 31.48 3.54 -5.32
CA THR A 310 31.83 4.65 -4.41
C THR A 310 33.12 5.35 -4.82
N LYS A 311 34.12 4.59 -5.28
CA LYS A 311 35.41 5.12 -5.75
C LYS A 311 35.32 5.82 -7.11
N HIS A 312 34.21 5.61 -7.84
CA HIS A 312 33.99 6.14 -9.19
C HIS A 312 32.98 7.30 -9.23
N LYS A 313 32.51 7.82 -8.08
CA LYS A 313 31.55 8.93 -8.03
C LYS A 313 32.00 10.16 -8.82
N THR A 314 33.28 10.53 -8.71
CA THR A 314 33.87 11.66 -9.45
C THR A 314 33.94 11.38 -10.95
N CYS A 315 34.28 10.15 -11.35
CA CYS A 315 34.26 9.71 -12.74
C CYS A 315 32.85 9.77 -13.35
N ILE A 316 31.85 9.26 -12.61
CA ILE A 316 30.44 9.31 -12.99
C ILE A 316 29.97 10.74 -13.17
N GLN A 317 30.26 11.62 -12.20
CA GLN A 317 29.89 13.03 -12.28
C GLN A 317 30.57 13.73 -13.46
N ARG A 318 31.87 13.52 -13.64
CA ARG A 318 32.64 14.09 -14.74
C ARG A 318 32.08 13.64 -16.11
N PHE A 319 31.75 12.36 -16.25
CA PHE A 319 31.20 11.81 -17.48
C PHE A 319 29.79 12.37 -17.76
N ARG A 320 28.94 12.46 -16.73
CA ARG A 320 27.59 13.06 -16.85
C ARG A 320 27.60 14.52 -17.27
N GLU A 321 28.55 15.28 -16.76
CA GLU A 321 28.65 16.73 -17.01
C GLU A 321 29.56 17.09 -18.18
N LEU A 322 30.17 16.09 -18.85
CA LEU A 322 31.13 16.27 -19.95
C LEU A 322 32.25 17.28 -19.62
N ARG A 323 32.72 17.33 -18.36
CA ARG A 323 33.72 18.33 -17.94
C ARG A 323 35.07 18.06 -18.63
N LYS A 324 35.58 19.07 -19.34
CA LYS A 324 36.96 19.11 -19.82
C LYS A 324 37.91 19.43 -18.67
N VAL A 325 39.16 19.03 -18.82
CA VAL A 325 40.24 19.55 -17.97
C VAL A 325 40.49 21.00 -18.38
N GLU A 326 40.73 21.90 -17.42
CA GLU A 326 40.75 23.38 -17.62
C GLU A 326 41.61 23.87 -18.81
N LYS A 327 42.59 23.07 -19.25
CA LYS A 327 43.45 23.35 -20.42
C LYS A 327 43.83 22.08 -21.21
N GLY A 328 42.92 21.13 -21.39
CA GLY A 328 43.24 19.87 -22.10
C GLY A 328 42.07 19.17 -22.77
N ASP A 329 42.40 18.06 -23.44
CA ASP A 329 41.44 17.15 -24.06
C ASP A 329 40.52 16.47 -23.03
N TYR A 330 39.49 15.79 -23.52
CA TYR A 330 38.64 14.99 -22.65
C TYR A 330 39.47 13.88 -21.98
N PRO A 331 39.34 13.69 -20.66
CA PRO A 331 40.03 12.60 -19.99
C PRO A 331 39.48 11.25 -20.46
N GLU A 332 40.31 10.22 -20.36
CA GLU A 332 39.88 8.85 -20.67
C GLU A 332 38.61 8.49 -19.90
N ILE A 333 37.67 7.87 -20.61
CA ILE A 333 36.37 7.52 -20.05
C ILE A 333 36.55 6.31 -19.13
N CYS A 334 36.26 6.49 -17.85
CA CYS A 334 36.22 5.40 -16.88
C CYS A 334 35.15 4.36 -17.29
N PRO A 335 35.51 3.07 -17.50
CA PRO A 335 34.56 2.04 -17.93
C PRO A 335 33.36 1.87 -16.99
N TYR A 336 33.59 1.96 -15.67
CA TYR A 336 32.53 1.88 -14.66
C TYR A 336 31.55 3.05 -14.75
N ALA A 337 32.06 4.26 -15.00
CA ALA A 337 31.22 5.44 -15.18
C ALA A 337 30.40 5.34 -16.47
N TYR A 338 31.00 4.86 -17.56
CA TYR A 338 30.33 4.61 -18.82
C TYR A 338 29.17 3.62 -18.66
N SER A 339 29.46 2.42 -18.14
CA SER A 339 28.46 1.36 -17.96
C SER A 339 27.30 1.81 -17.09
N TYR A 340 27.57 2.48 -15.97
CA TYR A 340 26.52 2.97 -15.08
C TYR A 340 25.65 4.06 -15.75
N VAL A 341 26.25 5.07 -16.39
CA VAL A 341 25.48 6.17 -17.01
C VAL A 341 24.65 5.65 -18.18
N PHE A 342 25.20 4.75 -19.00
CA PHE A 342 24.49 4.16 -20.12
C PHE A 342 23.35 3.26 -19.65
N CYS A 343 23.60 2.37 -18.69
CA CYS A 343 22.57 1.54 -18.08
C CYS A 343 21.43 2.41 -17.52
N LYS A 344 21.76 3.44 -16.74
CA LYS A 344 20.77 4.38 -16.20
C LYS A 344 19.97 5.09 -17.29
N HIS A 345 20.61 5.51 -18.37
CA HIS A 345 19.93 6.16 -19.49
C HIS A 345 18.94 5.21 -20.18
N SER A 346 19.35 3.98 -20.46
CA SER A 346 18.51 2.94 -21.08
C SER A 346 17.27 2.63 -20.24
N PHE A 347 17.38 2.64 -18.90
CA PHE A 347 16.25 2.37 -18.01
C PHE A 347 15.35 3.59 -17.77
N MET A 348 15.90 4.80 -17.66
CA MET A 348 15.13 5.98 -17.25
C MET A 348 14.64 6.84 -18.42
N GLY A 349 15.14 6.62 -19.64
CA GLY A 349 14.70 7.36 -20.83
C GLY A 349 14.88 8.87 -20.73
N ASP A 350 15.83 9.33 -19.90
CA ASP A 350 16.07 10.76 -19.68
C ASP A 350 16.37 11.43 -21.02
N LYS A 351 15.52 12.39 -21.41
CA LYS A 351 15.60 13.21 -22.65
C LYS A 351 16.86 14.11 -22.72
N PHE A 352 17.88 13.84 -21.92
CA PHE A 352 19.01 14.75 -21.66
C PHE A 352 20.16 14.65 -22.67
N PHE A 353 20.14 13.66 -23.56
CA PHE A 353 21.09 13.57 -24.66
C PHE A 353 20.35 13.53 -25.99
N SER A 354 20.34 14.66 -26.70
CA SER A 354 20.05 14.66 -28.14
C SER A 354 21.03 13.69 -28.82
N VAL A 355 20.46 12.75 -29.57
CA VAL A 355 21.11 11.73 -30.41
C VAL A 355 22.28 12.27 -31.24
N MET A 356 22.35 13.59 -31.49
CA MET A 356 23.45 14.23 -32.21
C MET A 356 24.81 14.21 -31.50
N ILE A 357 24.88 14.26 -30.16
CA ILE A 357 26.18 14.25 -29.45
C ILE A 357 26.77 12.83 -29.39
N LEU A 358 25.91 11.81 -29.36
CA LEU A 358 26.34 10.41 -29.40
C LEU A 358 26.96 10.04 -30.76
N LEU A 359 26.40 10.54 -31.86
CA LEU A 359 26.98 10.38 -33.20
C LEU A 359 28.35 11.08 -33.35
N LEU A 360 28.54 12.23 -32.70
CA LEU A 360 29.80 12.98 -32.73
C LEU A 360 30.92 12.32 -31.90
N ILE A 361 30.58 11.65 -30.79
CA ILE A 361 31.55 10.90 -29.97
C ILE A 361 31.88 9.55 -30.64
N LEU A 362 30.90 8.89 -31.26
CA LEU A 362 31.11 7.65 -32.01
C LEU A 362 31.94 7.87 -33.29
N GLN A 363 31.75 8.97 -34.02
CA GLN A 363 32.57 9.29 -35.20
C GLN A 363 34.05 9.57 -34.87
N LYS A 364 34.36 10.06 -33.66
CA LYS A 364 35.74 10.40 -33.28
C LYS A 364 36.54 9.23 -32.71
N HIS A 365 35.89 8.22 -32.12
CA HIS A 365 36.58 7.15 -31.40
C HIS A 365 36.53 5.77 -32.08
N PHE A 366 35.73 5.58 -33.15
CA PHE A 366 35.62 4.27 -33.83
C PHE A 366 36.50 4.07 -35.07
N VAL A 367 37.43 4.98 -35.38
CA VAL A 367 38.41 4.74 -36.47
C VAL A 367 39.57 3.82 -36.06
N GLY A 368 39.65 3.38 -34.78
CA GLY A 368 40.86 2.73 -34.26
C GLY A 368 40.74 1.41 -33.51
N LEU A 369 39.56 0.80 -33.35
CA LEU A 369 39.43 -0.43 -32.55
C LEU A 369 38.58 -1.49 -33.25
N ASN A 370 39.26 -2.43 -33.90
CA ASN A 370 38.71 -3.75 -34.22
C ASN A 370 38.53 -4.53 -32.91
N CYS A 371 37.30 -4.57 -32.37
CA CYS A 371 36.91 -5.56 -31.37
C CYS A 371 35.45 -5.97 -31.56
N TYR A 372 35.28 -7.23 -31.97
CA TYR A 372 34.12 -8.12 -31.84
C TYR A 372 32.77 -7.66 -32.42
N ARG A 373 32.60 -7.96 -33.72
CA ARG A 373 31.33 -8.48 -34.24
C ARG A 373 30.99 -9.78 -33.50
N VAL A 374 30.04 -9.74 -32.58
CA VAL A 374 29.20 -10.92 -32.30
C VAL A 374 28.01 -10.81 -33.24
N SER A 375 28.00 -11.68 -34.23
CA SER A 375 26.95 -11.86 -35.23
C SER A 375 25.66 -12.33 -34.57
N LEU A 376 24.58 -11.56 -34.72
CA LEU A 376 23.21 -12.08 -34.69
C LEU A 376 22.56 -11.74 -36.03
N THR A 377 22.68 -12.65 -36.98
CA THR A 377 21.84 -12.71 -38.17
C THR A 377 20.59 -13.54 -37.85
N PRO A 378 19.36 -13.04 -38.05
CA PRO A 378 18.21 -13.90 -38.27
C PRO A 378 18.12 -14.20 -39.77
N THR A 379 18.39 -15.43 -40.16
CA THR A 379 18.03 -15.94 -41.49
C THR A 379 16.51 -16.11 -41.56
N TRP A 380 15.84 -15.23 -42.29
CA TRP A 380 14.57 -15.54 -42.94
C TRP A 380 14.88 -15.95 -44.38
N LYS A 381 14.49 -17.16 -44.77
CA LYS A 381 14.26 -17.52 -46.17
C LYS A 381 12.75 -17.57 -46.39
N ILE A 382 12.36 -17.00 -47.53
CA ILE A 382 11.02 -16.93 -48.12
C ILE A 382 10.40 -18.33 -48.20
#